data_AF-A0A8H8UHI8-F1
#
_entry.id   AF-A0A8H8UHI8-F1
#
_cell.length_a   1.000
_cell.length_b   1.000
_cell.length_c   1.000
_cell.angle_alpha   90.00
_cell.angle_beta   90.00
_cell.angle_gamma   90.00
#
_symmetry.space_group_name_H-M   'P 1'
#
loop_
_entity.id
_entity.type
_entity.pdbx_description
1 polymer ?
#
loop_
_entity_poly.entity_id
_entity_poly.type
_entity_poly.pdbx_seq_one_letter_code
_entity_poly.pdbx_strand_id
1 'polypeptide(L)'
;MILGQVSWLDCFVFLIFLAPQLILRVGLFPTLFCGLRALPFLLIKLPLSFIYERFYLAHHQQTPFVRKASWFEDLVIRCVRYAFASIPSSIGRVFFSKPVALPFLRFRMLRHGYIRSPIHWHEVKEHNFTGLWMIADPTREPDITVYYLHGKPPFFPFFPPPPQHTTSPLTI
;
A
#
# COMPACT_ATOMS: atom_id res chain seq x y z
N MET A 1 12.44 -13.49 2.07
CA MET A 1 11.90 -12.55 1.05
C MET A 1 13.02 -12.28 0.06
N ILE A 2 12.75 -12.29 -1.24
CA ILE A 2 13.78 -12.16 -2.31
C ILE A 2 14.61 -10.86 -2.20
N LEU A 3 14.03 -9.82 -1.61
CA LEU A 3 14.72 -8.57 -1.25
C LEU A 3 14.76 -8.48 0.27
N GLY A 4 15.93 -8.16 0.85
CA GLY A 4 16.16 -8.13 2.29
C GLY A 4 15.34 -7.06 3.03
N GLN A 5 15.61 -6.87 4.31
CA GLN A 5 14.92 -5.86 5.13
C GLN A 5 15.04 -4.46 4.53
N VAL A 6 13.97 -3.66 4.66
CA VAL A 6 14.00 -2.24 4.27
C VAL A 6 14.99 -1.49 5.17
N SER A 7 15.79 -0.63 4.58
CA SER A 7 16.76 0.22 5.28
C SER A 7 16.46 1.71 5.08
N TRP A 8 17.17 2.56 5.84
CA TRP A 8 17.12 4.03 5.71
C TRP A 8 17.31 4.54 4.28
N LEU A 9 18.24 3.94 3.54
CA LEU A 9 18.54 4.34 2.18
C LEU A 9 17.34 4.09 1.25
N ASP A 10 16.64 2.97 1.45
CA ASP A 10 15.44 2.66 0.65
C ASP A 10 14.33 3.67 0.94
N CYS A 11 14.14 4.07 2.20
CA CYS A 11 13.19 5.12 2.55
C CYS A 11 13.54 6.46 1.90
N PHE A 12 14.82 6.86 1.92
CA PHE A 12 15.25 8.10 1.30
C PHE A 12 15.05 8.09 -0.22
N VAL A 13 15.45 7.01 -0.91
CA VAL A 13 15.25 6.86 -2.36
C VAL A 13 13.76 6.83 -2.71
N PHE A 14 12.94 6.15 -1.89
CA PHE A 14 11.49 6.15 -2.07
C PHE A 14 10.91 7.57 -1.97
N LEU A 15 11.35 8.37 -1.00
CA LEU A 15 10.91 9.77 -0.86
C LEU A 15 11.34 10.63 -2.05
N ILE A 16 12.53 10.42 -2.61
CA ILE A 16 12.99 11.12 -3.82
C ILE A 16 12.08 10.85 -5.01
N PHE A 17 11.63 9.61 -5.20
CA PHE A 17 10.70 9.28 -6.30
C PHE A 17 9.26 9.74 -6.02
N LEU A 18 8.86 9.71 -4.75
CA LEU A 18 7.51 10.06 -4.32
C LEU A 18 7.26 11.58 -4.34
N ALA A 19 8.18 12.38 -3.81
CA ALA A 19 8.03 13.83 -3.67
C ALA A 19 7.64 14.54 -4.98
N PRO A 20 8.34 14.34 -6.13
CA PRO A 20 7.95 14.99 -7.37
C PRO A 20 6.60 14.49 -7.89
N GLN A 21 6.28 13.20 -7.71
CA GLN A 21 5.00 12.64 -8.14
C GLN A 21 3.82 13.18 -7.32
N LEU A 22 4.02 13.43 -6.02
CA LEU A 22 3.02 14.09 -5.17
C LEU A 22 2.79 15.54 -5.63
N ILE A 23 3.87 16.30 -5.85
CA ILE A 23 3.77 17.70 -6.29
C ILE A 23 3.05 17.80 -7.65
N LEU A 24 3.38 16.92 -8.60
CA LEU A 24 2.81 16.96 -9.96
C LEU A 24 1.37 16.44 -10.03
N ARG A 25 0.99 15.40 -9.27
CA ARG A 25 -0.33 14.76 -9.37
C ARG A 25 -1.36 15.32 -8.39
N VAL A 26 -0.93 15.71 -7.19
CA VAL A 26 -1.81 16.20 -6.12
C VAL A 26 -1.73 17.72 -6.00
N GLY A 27 -0.57 18.31 -6.32
CA GLY A 27 -0.29 19.71 -6.08
C GLY A 27 0.52 19.93 -4.80
N LEU A 28 1.21 21.06 -4.73
CA LEU A 28 2.10 21.41 -3.63
C LEU A 28 1.33 21.69 -2.34
N PHE A 29 0.22 22.44 -2.41
CA PHE A 29 -0.54 22.85 -1.22
C PHE A 29 -1.20 21.70 -0.45
N PRO A 30 -1.91 20.74 -1.09
CA PRO A 30 -2.50 19.63 -0.34
C PRO A 30 -1.43 18.70 0.23
N THR A 31 -0.31 18.53 -0.49
CA THR A 31 0.83 17.75 -0.03
C THR A 31 1.49 18.40 1.18
N LEU A 32 1.71 19.72 1.15
CA LEU A 32 2.30 20.47 2.24
C LEU A 32 1.38 20.48 3.47
N PHE A 33 0.08 20.69 3.29
CA PHE A 33 -0.89 20.65 4.39
C PHE A 33 -0.96 19.27 5.04
N CYS A 34 -0.92 18.20 4.23
CA CYS A 34 -0.89 16.83 4.74
C CYS A 34 0.41 16.54 5.50
N GLY A 35 1.56 16.98 4.98
CA GLY A 35 2.85 16.90 5.65
C GLY A 35 2.89 17.67 6.97
N LEU A 36 2.39 18.91 6.98
CA LEU A 36 2.28 19.74 8.19
C LEU A 36 1.35 19.12 9.24
N ARG A 37 0.25 18.49 8.82
CA ARG A 37 -0.66 17.77 9.74
C ARG A 37 -0.02 16.50 10.30
N ALA A 38 0.86 15.85 9.55
CA ALA A 38 1.62 14.68 9.99
C ALA A 38 2.83 15.03 10.88
N LEU A 39 3.36 16.25 10.77
CA LEU A 39 4.51 16.76 11.52
C LEU A 39 4.37 16.64 13.06
N PRO A 40 3.26 17.04 13.71
CA PRO A 40 3.10 16.86 15.16
C PRO A 40 3.03 15.39 15.56
N PHE A 41 2.50 14.51 14.70
CA PHE A 41 2.57 13.08 14.96
C PHE A 41 4.01 12.56 14.89
N LEU A 42 4.75 12.94 13.84
CA LEU A 42 6.09 12.45 13.56
C LEU A 42 7.14 12.96 14.57
N LEU A 43 7.04 14.22 15.00
CA LEU A 43 8.01 14.84 15.91
C LEU A 43 7.66 14.71 17.40
N ILE A 44 6.39 14.50 17.76
CA ILE A 44 5.96 14.51 19.17
C ILE A 44 5.37 13.16 19.56
N LYS A 45 4.25 12.73 18.96
CA LYS A 45 3.58 11.48 19.37
C LYS A 45 4.44 10.25 19.12
N LEU A 46 5.15 10.20 18.00
CA LEU A 46 5.96 9.05 17.63
C LEU A 46 7.12 8.84 18.61
N PRO A 47 8.03 9.81 18.84
CA PRO A 47 9.14 9.60 19.77
C PRO A 47 8.64 9.36 21.21
N LEU A 48 7.58 10.05 21.65
CA LEU A 48 7.02 9.82 22.99
C LEU A 48 6.45 8.40 23.15
N SER A 49 5.64 7.92 22.20
CA SER A 49 5.11 6.55 22.25
C SER A 49 6.20 5.49 22.10
N PHE A 50 7.22 5.77 21.30
CA PHE A 50 8.38 4.89 21.12
C PHE A 50 9.21 4.77 22.40
N ILE A 51 9.52 5.90 23.05
CA ILE A 51 10.28 5.91 24.31
C ILE A 51 9.46 5.25 25.43
N TYR A 52 8.17 5.56 25.52
CA TYR A 52 7.28 4.98 26.54
C TYR A 52 7.16 3.45 26.40
N GLU A 53 6.85 2.95 25.19
CA GLU A 53 6.67 1.51 24.98
C GLU A 53 7.96 0.70 25.10
N ARG A 54 9.11 1.31 24.78
CA ARG A 54 10.39 0.60 24.75
C ARG A 54 11.16 0.68 26.06
N PHE A 55 11.07 1.78 26.79
CA PHE A 55 11.80 1.96 28.05
C PHE A 55 10.92 1.86 29.30
N TYR A 56 9.65 2.26 29.23
CA TYR A 56 8.77 2.28 30.42
C TYR A 56 7.81 1.08 30.50
N LEU A 57 7.47 0.46 29.37
CA LEU A 57 6.50 -0.64 29.36
C LEU A 57 7.19 -1.99 29.59
N ALA A 58 6.70 -2.75 30.58
CA ALA A 58 7.23 -4.07 30.92
C ALA A 58 7.21 -5.02 29.71
N HIS A 59 8.25 -5.84 29.56
CA HIS A 59 8.43 -6.73 28.41
C HIS A 59 7.21 -7.59 28.10
N HIS A 60 6.45 -7.98 29.12
CA HIS A 60 5.22 -8.78 29.00
C HIS A 60 4.05 -8.05 28.29
N GLN A 61 4.00 -6.71 28.35
CA GLN A 61 2.95 -5.89 27.72
C GLN A 61 3.33 -5.40 26.31
N GLN A 62 4.59 -5.59 25.90
CA GLN A 62 5.03 -5.24 24.54
C GLN A 62 4.43 -6.20 23.52
N THR A 63 3.99 -5.66 22.37
CA THR A 63 3.48 -6.48 21.27
C THR A 63 4.56 -7.42 20.73
N PRO A 64 4.21 -8.61 20.21
CA PRO A 64 5.19 -9.57 19.69
C PRO A 64 6.09 -8.99 18.58
N PHE A 65 5.59 -8.00 17.85
CA PHE A 65 6.34 -7.27 16.82
C PHE A 65 7.44 -6.38 17.43
N VAL A 66 7.10 -5.54 18.43
CA VAL A 66 8.05 -4.62 19.08
C VAL A 66 9.22 -5.36 19.74
N ARG A 67 8.98 -6.58 20.23
CA ARG A 67 10.04 -7.42 20.85
C ARG A 67 11.10 -7.89 19.85
N LYS A 68 10.73 -8.11 18.59
CA LYS A 68 11.62 -8.65 17.55
C LYS A 68 12.10 -7.60 16.54
N ALA A 69 11.36 -6.49 16.41
CA ALA A 69 11.66 -5.45 15.44
C ALA A 69 12.86 -4.60 15.85
N SER A 70 13.68 -4.27 14.85
CA SER A 70 14.68 -3.23 14.99
C SER A 70 14.02 -1.87 15.27
N TRP A 71 14.79 -0.94 15.83
CA TRP A 71 14.29 0.40 16.17
C TRP A 71 13.77 1.13 14.93
N PHE A 72 14.45 0.89 13.80
CA PHE A 72 14.07 1.45 12.51
C PHE A 72 12.73 0.88 12.00
N GLU A 73 12.54 -0.44 12.05
CA GLU A 73 11.31 -1.06 11.57
C GLU A 73 10.08 -0.61 12.38
N ASP A 74 10.22 -0.52 13.70
CA ASP A 74 9.13 -0.04 14.55
C ASP A 74 8.76 1.43 14.23
N LEU A 75 9.77 2.29 14.06
CA LEU A 75 9.60 3.68 13.61
C LEU A 75 8.86 3.75 12.26
N VAL A 76 9.34 3.01 11.25
CA VAL A 76 8.76 3.02 9.90
C VAL A 76 7.32 2.51 9.91
N ILE A 77 7.03 1.42 10.62
CA ILE A 77 5.67 0.86 10.66
C ILE A 77 4.70 1.81 11.36
N ARG A 78 5.10 2.49 12.43
CA ARG A 78 4.26 3.50 13.09
C ARG A 78 3.96 4.66 12.14
N CYS A 79 4.97 5.17 11.44
CA CYS A 79 4.81 6.20 10.41
C CYS A 79 3.81 5.76 9.33
N VAL A 80 4.00 4.55 8.77
CA VAL A 80 3.18 4.01 7.69
C VAL A 80 1.74 3.75 8.16
N ARG A 81 1.54 3.21 9.37
CA ARG A 81 0.21 2.99 9.95
C ARG A 81 -0.55 4.30 10.13
N TYR A 82 0.11 5.33 10.65
CA TYR A 82 -0.49 6.66 10.76
C TYR A 82 -0.80 7.26 9.40
N ALA A 83 0.10 7.09 8.42
CA ALA A 83 -0.10 7.55 7.06
C ALA A 83 -1.37 6.92 6.46
N PHE A 84 -1.57 5.61 6.58
CA PHE A 84 -2.81 4.97 6.09
C PHE A 84 -4.07 5.42 6.83
N ALA A 85 -3.97 5.73 8.12
CA ALA A 85 -5.13 6.19 8.90
C ALA A 85 -5.51 7.66 8.62
N SER A 86 -4.53 8.51 8.29
CA SER A 86 -4.71 9.97 8.24
C SER A 86 -4.66 10.56 6.83
N ILE A 87 -4.02 9.88 5.88
CA ILE A 87 -3.85 10.38 4.52
C ILE A 87 -5.06 9.97 3.67
N PRO A 88 -5.68 10.90 2.93
CA PRO A 88 -6.79 10.58 2.04
C PRO A 88 -6.34 9.65 0.90
N SER A 89 -7.27 8.79 0.47
CA SER A 89 -7.02 7.77 -0.57
C SER A 89 -6.54 8.35 -1.90
N SER A 90 -6.92 9.60 -2.24
CA SER A 90 -6.43 10.32 -3.42
C SER A 90 -4.91 10.50 -3.43
N ILE A 91 -4.34 10.86 -2.27
CA ILE A 91 -2.89 11.01 -2.09
C ILE A 91 -2.24 9.63 -1.94
N GLY A 92 -2.86 8.74 -1.15
CA GLY A 92 -2.43 7.36 -0.94
C GLY A 92 -2.18 6.58 -2.24
N ARG A 93 -3.02 6.79 -3.26
CA ARG A 93 -2.87 6.16 -4.59
C ARG A 93 -1.59 6.55 -5.32
N VAL A 94 -1.00 7.71 -5.04
CA VAL A 94 0.25 8.15 -5.66
C VAL A 94 1.44 7.31 -5.16
N PHE A 95 1.44 6.93 -3.88
CA PHE A 95 2.46 6.06 -3.28
C PHE A 95 2.56 4.71 -3.99
N PHE A 96 1.44 4.16 -4.44
CA PHE A 96 1.36 2.88 -5.14
C PHE A 96 1.31 3.01 -6.67
N SER A 97 1.50 4.22 -7.19
CA SER A 97 1.47 4.42 -8.62
C SER A 97 2.70 3.80 -9.29
N LYS A 98 2.52 3.25 -10.49
CA LYS A 98 3.61 2.70 -11.32
C LYS A 98 4.86 3.59 -11.39
N PRO A 99 4.79 4.93 -11.59
CA PRO A 99 5.99 5.77 -11.67
C PRO A 99 6.74 5.94 -10.34
N VAL A 100 6.19 5.53 -9.20
CA VAL A 100 6.89 5.52 -7.90
C VAL A 100 7.32 4.09 -7.55
N ALA A 101 6.37 3.15 -7.62
CA ALA A 101 6.60 1.77 -7.19
C ALA A 101 7.62 1.03 -8.07
N LEU A 102 7.59 1.22 -9.40
CA LEU A 102 8.51 0.52 -10.32
C LEU A 102 9.95 1.00 -10.20
N PRO A 103 10.25 2.31 -10.21
CA PRO A 103 11.62 2.79 -10.01
C PRO A 103 12.17 2.38 -8.65
N PHE A 104 11.36 2.46 -7.59
CA PHE A 104 11.75 2.01 -6.26
C PHE A 104 12.05 0.51 -6.22
N LEU A 105 11.22 -0.32 -6.83
CA LEU A 105 11.45 -1.76 -6.93
C LEU A 105 12.74 -2.07 -7.68
N ARG A 106 12.96 -1.41 -8.83
CA ARG A 106 14.21 -1.55 -9.61
C ARG A 106 15.44 -1.16 -8.81
N PHE A 107 15.38 -0.04 -8.09
CA PHE A 107 16.46 0.38 -7.20
C PHE A 107 16.76 -0.71 -6.16
N ARG A 108 15.73 -1.22 -5.49
CA ARG A 108 15.90 -2.24 -4.45
C ARG A 108 16.43 -3.56 -5.01
N MET A 109 16.02 -3.93 -6.22
CA MET A 109 16.56 -5.08 -6.94
C MET A 109 18.04 -4.90 -7.27
N LEU A 110 18.42 -3.76 -7.86
CA LEU A 110 19.80 -3.43 -8.22
C LEU A 110 20.72 -3.50 -7.00
N ARG A 111 20.27 -2.95 -5.87
CA ARG A 111 21.01 -3.00 -4.61
C ARG A 111 21.28 -4.42 -4.10
N HIS A 112 20.40 -5.37 -4.43
CA HIS A 112 20.54 -6.78 -4.04
C HIS A 112 21.16 -7.64 -5.16
N GLY A 113 21.73 -7.02 -6.20
CA GLY A 113 22.41 -7.72 -7.29
C GLY A 113 21.49 -8.24 -8.41
N TYR A 114 20.18 -7.93 -8.36
CA TYR A 114 19.24 -8.34 -9.40
C TYR A 114 19.16 -7.30 -10.51
N ILE A 115 19.75 -7.60 -11.66
CA ILE A 115 19.68 -6.75 -12.88
C ILE A 115 18.33 -6.92 -13.59
N ARG A 116 17.76 -8.13 -13.57
CA ARG A 116 16.46 -8.45 -14.14
C ARG A 116 15.49 -8.89 -13.05
N SER A 117 14.20 -8.61 -13.27
CA SER A 117 13.16 -9.04 -12.33
C SER A 117 13.12 -10.56 -12.32
N PRO A 118 13.26 -11.21 -11.15
CA PRO A 118 13.09 -12.66 -11.04
C PRO A 118 11.63 -13.09 -11.25
N ILE A 119 10.69 -12.13 -11.18
CA ILE A 119 9.28 -12.34 -11.47
C ILE A 119 8.96 -11.63 -12.77
N HIS A 120 8.56 -12.39 -13.77
CA HIS A 120 8.10 -11.86 -15.03
C HIS A 120 6.63 -11.48 -14.89
N TRP A 121 6.24 -10.31 -15.39
CA TRP A 121 4.83 -9.95 -15.46
C TRP A 121 4.56 -9.19 -16.75
N HIS A 122 3.34 -9.34 -17.26
CA HIS A 122 2.85 -8.57 -18.39
C HIS A 122 1.39 -8.21 -18.18
N GLU A 123 0.99 -7.05 -18.71
CA GLU A 123 -0.40 -6.65 -18.73
C GLU A 123 -1.13 -7.41 -19.83
N VAL A 124 -2.22 -8.07 -19.47
CA VAL A 124 -3.11 -8.73 -20.42
C VAL A 124 -4.27 -7.79 -20.67
N LYS A 125 -4.46 -7.39 -21.93
CA LYS A 125 -5.58 -6.56 -22.39
C LYS A 125 -6.32 -7.32 -23.48
N GLU A 126 -7.47 -7.86 -23.11
CA GLU A 126 -8.42 -8.50 -24.00
C GLU A 126 -9.75 -7.74 -23.99
N HIS A 127 -10.61 -7.99 -24.99
CA HIS A 127 -11.83 -7.22 -25.25
C HIS A 127 -12.75 -7.04 -24.02
N ASN A 128 -12.79 -8.02 -23.10
CA ASN A 128 -13.60 -7.98 -21.88
C ASN A 128 -12.77 -8.13 -20.59
N PHE A 129 -11.44 -8.11 -20.68
CA PHE A 129 -10.58 -8.42 -19.54
C PHE A 129 -9.31 -7.57 -19.57
N THR A 130 -9.03 -6.89 -18.46
CA THR A 130 -7.74 -6.24 -18.24
C THR A 130 -7.18 -6.74 -16.93
N GLY A 131 -6.01 -7.35 -16.99
CA GLY A 131 -5.37 -7.98 -15.83
C GLY A 131 -3.85 -7.88 -15.87
N LEU A 132 -3.23 -8.41 -14.82
CA LEU A 132 -1.80 -8.58 -14.72
C LEU A 132 -1.50 -10.08 -14.61
N TRP A 133 -0.74 -10.60 -15.57
CA TRP A 133 -0.27 -11.97 -15.53
C TRP A 133 1.16 -11.99 -14.98
N MET A 134 1.40 -12.77 -13.92
CA MET A 134 2.70 -12.90 -13.27
C MET A 134 3.18 -14.34 -13.38
N ILE A 135 4.40 -14.54 -13.86
CA ILE A 135 5.02 -15.85 -14.09
C ILE A 135 6.39 -15.89 -13.41
N ALA A 136 6.66 -16.97 -12.69
CA ALA A 136 7.99 -17.20 -12.12
C ALA A 136 9.02 -17.57 -13.21
N ASP A 137 8.71 -18.55 -14.05
CA ASP A 137 9.56 -18.98 -15.18
C ASP A 137 8.72 -19.05 -16.47
N PRO A 138 8.97 -18.18 -17.47
CA PRO A 138 8.23 -18.19 -18.73
C PRO A 138 8.64 -19.34 -19.67
N THR A 139 9.70 -20.08 -19.37
CA THR A 139 10.22 -21.18 -20.22
C THR A 139 9.61 -22.53 -19.90
N ARG A 140 8.83 -22.62 -18.82
CA ARG A 140 8.20 -23.85 -18.34
C ARG A 140 6.71 -23.64 -18.14
N GLU A 141 5.94 -24.71 -18.33
CA GLU A 141 4.53 -24.70 -17.96
C GLU A 141 4.40 -24.67 -16.43
N PRO A 142 3.51 -23.83 -15.87
CA PRO A 142 3.34 -23.73 -14.42
C PRO A 142 2.57 -24.93 -13.87
N ASP A 143 3.07 -25.52 -12.79
CA ASP A 143 2.35 -26.59 -12.07
C ASP A 143 1.06 -26.07 -11.40
N ILE A 144 1.05 -24.79 -11.01
CA ILE A 144 -0.07 -24.14 -10.30
C ILE A 144 -0.32 -22.76 -10.90
N THR A 145 -1.58 -22.46 -11.21
CA THR A 145 -2.04 -21.13 -11.59
C THR A 145 -3.01 -20.59 -10.54
N VAL A 146 -2.77 -19.36 -10.05
CA VAL A 146 -3.61 -18.70 -9.05
C VAL A 146 -4.30 -17.50 -9.69
N TYR A 147 -5.63 -17.52 -9.72
CA TYR A 147 -6.43 -16.38 -10.17
C TYR A 147 -6.81 -15.51 -8.98
N TYR A 148 -6.31 -14.26 -8.97
CA TYR A 148 -6.66 -13.27 -7.96
C TYR A 148 -7.60 -12.22 -8.54
N LEU A 149 -8.82 -12.18 -8.00
CA LEU A 149 -9.84 -11.19 -8.35
C LEU A 149 -10.05 -10.29 -7.13
N HIS A 150 -9.83 -8.98 -7.29
CA HIS A 150 -10.17 -8.03 -6.24
C HIS A 150 -11.49 -7.33 -6.59
N GLY A 151 -12.38 -7.22 -5.61
CA GLY A 151 -13.58 -6.40 -5.75
C GLY A 151 -13.19 -4.92 -5.86
N LYS A 152 -13.81 -4.19 -6.78
CA LYS A 152 -14.02 -2.76 -6.59
C LYS A 152 -15.25 -2.64 -5.68
N PRO A 153 -15.23 -1.84 -4.59
CA PRO A 153 -16.45 -1.60 -3.84
C PRO A 153 -17.53 -1.14 -4.82
N PRO A 154 -18.77 -1.66 -4.72
CA PRO A 154 -19.82 -1.34 -5.66
C PRO A 154 -19.97 0.17 -5.68
N PHE A 155 -19.72 0.77 -6.85
CA PHE A 155 -20.38 2.02 -7.18
C PHE A 155 -21.85 1.59 -7.23
N PHE A 156 -22.62 1.87 -6.18
CA PHE A 156 -24.07 1.75 -6.24
C PHE A 156 -24.54 2.93 -7.10
N PRO A 157 -24.89 2.78 -8.39
CA PRO A 157 -25.96 3.61 -8.89
C PRO A 157 -27.17 3.26 -8.01
N PHE A 158 -27.87 4.26 -7.50
CA PHE A 158 -29.19 4.09 -6.92
C PHE A 158 -30.04 3.26 -7.90
N PHE A 159 -30.19 1.97 -7.63
CA PHE A 159 -31.27 1.20 -8.25
C PHE A 159 -32.54 1.68 -7.55
N PRO A 160 -33.53 2.25 -8.27
CA PRO A 160 -34.83 2.48 -7.66
C PRO A 160 -35.39 1.13 -7.19
N PRO A 161 -36.15 1.10 -6.08
CA PRO A 161 -36.71 -0.14 -5.56
C PRO A 161 -37.59 -0.81 -6.63
N PRO A 162 -37.62 -2.15 -6.68
CA PRO A 162 -38.46 -2.86 -7.63
C PRO A 162 -39.95 -2.50 -7.39
N PRO A 163 -40.77 -2.43 -8.45
CA PRO A 163 -42.19 -2.14 -8.31
C PRO A 163 -42.84 -3.22 -7.44
N GLN A 164 -43.52 -2.78 -6.39
CA GLN A 164 -44.29 -3.66 -5.53
C GLN A 164 -45.43 -4.25 -6.36
N HIS A 165 -45.38 -5.56 -6.61
CA HIS A 165 -46.49 -6.29 -7.22
C HIS A 165 -47.67 -6.28 -6.25
N THR A 166 -48.73 -5.57 -6.63
CA THR A 166 -50.05 -5.62 -6.01
C THR A 166 -50.61 -7.03 -6.18
N THR A 167 -50.62 -7.83 -5.12
CA THR A 167 -51.39 -9.08 -5.10
C THR A 167 -52.85 -8.74 -4.84
N SER A 168 -53.67 -8.75 -5.89
CA SER A 168 -55.12 -8.83 -5.77
C SER A 168 -55.51 -10.18 -5.14
N PRO A 169 -56.40 -10.22 -4.13
CA PRO A 169 -56.88 -11.47 -3.58
C PRO A 169 -57.89 -12.11 -4.53
N LEU A 170 -57.68 -13.39 -4.84
CA LEU A 170 -58.65 -14.26 -5.52
C LEU A 170 -59.85 -14.51 -4.61
N THR A 171 -61.01 -14.08 -5.08
CA THR A 171 -62.34 -14.39 -4.55
C THR A 171 -62.64 -15.89 -4.69
N ILE A 172 -63.16 -16.50 -3.63
CA ILE A 172 -64.08 -17.65 -3.70
C ILE A 172 -65.49 -17.09 -3.57
#